data_AF-A0A108TDA2-F1
#
_entry.id   AF-A0A108TDA2-F1
#
_cell.length_a   1.000
_cell.length_b   1.000
_cell.length_c   1.000
_cell.angle_alpha   90.00
_cell.angle_beta   90.00
_cell.angle_gamma   90.00
#
_symmetry.space_group_name_H-M   'P 1'
#
loop_
_entity.id
_entity.type
_entity.pdbx_description
1 polymer ?
#
loop_
_entity_poly.entity_id
_entity_poly.type
_entity_poly.pdbx_seq_one_letter_code
_entity_poly.pdbx_strand_id
1 'polypeptide(L)'
;MKIQRELEIEGVAVSAGSVLDHFLGKDAPVQRTLCEHNDKCARLSGTDMAPATVQRYETSLKHTQDFVWETYHKKDILLDEVSRQFVEDYEFWLKTSKKCCHNTATKYLKNFKKIIRIALSKGWMKNDPFLEIRFSLDKVEPDFLEDSEIRKLISKEIDIPRLGQVRDIFVFCCFTGLAFSDIHGLGKEHIVEDSNGVRWIRKGRQKTKIMCNIPLMEVPLKILEKYSTNEYCRKHGVLFPVLCNQKNERLSQGAG
;
A
#
# COMPACT_ATOMS: atom_id res chain seq x y z
N MET A 1 17.36 -0.80 -37.26
CA MET A 1 18.79 -1.03 -36.92
C MET A 1 19.10 -1.02 -35.42
N LYS A 2 18.37 -0.31 -34.54
CA LYS A 2 18.68 -0.29 -33.09
C LYS A 2 18.38 -1.62 -32.37
N ILE A 3 17.20 -2.19 -32.63
CA ILE A 3 16.73 -3.47 -32.06
C ILE A 3 17.62 -4.66 -32.46
N GLN A 4 18.06 -4.70 -33.71
CA GLN A 4 18.95 -5.76 -34.19
C GLN A 4 20.29 -5.77 -33.44
N ARG A 5 20.88 -4.59 -33.19
CA ARG A 5 22.12 -4.48 -32.41
C ARG A 5 21.93 -4.86 -30.94
N GLU A 6 20.77 -4.56 -30.35
CA GLU A 6 20.44 -4.98 -28.98
C GLU A 6 20.33 -6.51 -28.87
N LEU A 7 19.68 -7.17 -29.85
CA LEU A 7 19.59 -8.63 -29.93
C LEU A 7 20.95 -9.32 -30.14
N GLU A 8 21.84 -8.70 -30.93
CA GLU A 8 23.22 -9.18 -31.12
C GLU A 8 24.06 -9.07 -29.84
N ILE A 9 23.83 -8.04 -29.02
CA ILE A 9 24.49 -7.85 -27.70
C ILE A 9 23.97 -8.85 -26.66
N GLU A 10 22.68 -9.22 -26.73
CA GLU A 10 22.04 -10.19 -25.83
C GLU A 10 22.32 -11.66 -26.22
N GLY A 11 23.03 -11.91 -27.34
CA GLY A 11 23.43 -13.25 -27.78
C GLY A 11 22.29 -14.09 -28.33
N VAL A 12 21.18 -13.47 -28.74
CA VAL A 12 20.00 -14.15 -29.28
C VAL A 12 20.12 -14.26 -30.81
N ALA A 13 19.81 -15.43 -31.38
CA ALA A 13 19.85 -15.62 -32.83
C ALA A 13 18.89 -14.64 -33.54
N VAL A 14 19.45 -13.79 -34.41
CA VAL A 14 18.69 -12.76 -35.13
C VAL A 14 17.96 -13.37 -36.32
N SER A 15 16.63 -13.33 -36.27
CA SER A 15 15.73 -13.68 -37.36
C SER A 15 14.72 -12.55 -37.57
N ALA A 16 14.09 -12.48 -38.73
CA ALA A 16 13.02 -11.49 -38.98
C ALA A 16 11.87 -11.63 -37.96
N GLY A 17 11.62 -12.85 -37.48
CA GLY A 17 10.68 -13.15 -36.40
C GLY A 17 11.11 -12.54 -35.06
N SER A 18 12.35 -12.78 -34.61
CA SER A 18 12.84 -12.25 -33.32
C SER A 18 12.97 -10.73 -33.30
N VAL A 19 13.27 -10.09 -34.44
CA VAL A 19 13.23 -8.62 -34.55
C VAL A 19 11.79 -8.08 -34.43
N LEU A 20 10.82 -8.77 -35.04
CA LEU A 20 9.41 -8.40 -34.97
C LEU A 20 8.81 -8.66 -33.59
N ASP A 21 9.16 -9.78 -32.96
CA ASP A 21 8.68 -10.16 -31.63
C ASP A 21 9.28 -9.25 -30.54
N HIS A 22 10.54 -8.85 -30.67
CA HIS A 22 11.14 -7.79 -29.84
C HIS A 22 10.48 -6.42 -30.09
N PHE A 23 10.20 -6.05 -31.34
CA PHE A 23 9.49 -4.81 -31.67
C PHE A 23 8.06 -4.78 -31.11
N LEU A 24 7.38 -5.92 -31.10
CA LEU A 24 6.03 -6.09 -30.56
C LEU A 24 6.02 -6.33 -29.04
N GLY A 25 7.18 -6.48 -28.39
CA GLY A 25 7.30 -6.73 -26.95
C GLY A 25 6.95 -8.15 -26.51
N LYS A 26 6.87 -9.12 -27.43
CA LYS A 26 6.60 -10.53 -27.10
C LYS A 26 7.78 -11.20 -26.38
N ASP A 27 8.98 -10.74 -26.67
CA ASP A 27 10.20 -11.13 -25.95
C ASP A 27 10.44 -10.28 -24.69
N ALA A 28 9.47 -9.44 -24.28
CA ALA A 28 9.66 -8.59 -23.12
C ALA A 28 9.66 -9.45 -21.84
N PRO A 29 10.70 -9.32 -21.00
CA PRO A 29 10.72 -10.01 -19.72
C PRO A 29 9.62 -9.50 -18.77
N VAL A 30 9.14 -10.38 -17.90
CA VAL A 30 8.11 -10.07 -16.90
C VAL A 30 8.57 -8.93 -16.00
N GLN A 31 9.80 -8.97 -15.49
CA GLN A 31 10.27 -7.91 -14.59
C GLN A 31 10.40 -6.58 -15.32
N ARG A 32 10.80 -6.55 -16.59
CA ARG A 32 10.80 -5.31 -17.38
C ARG A 32 9.41 -4.68 -17.42
N THR A 33 8.38 -5.49 -17.66
CA THR A 33 6.98 -5.03 -17.68
C THR A 33 6.53 -4.51 -16.31
N LEU A 34 6.92 -5.18 -15.22
CA LEU A 34 6.66 -4.71 -13.86
C LEU A 34 7.42 -3.42 -13.55
N CYS A 35 8.70 -3.29 -13.93
CA CYS A 35 9.50 -2.09 -13.74
C CYS A 35 8.87 -0.90 -14.47
N GLU A 36 8.52 -1.05 -15.75
CA GLU A 36 7.85 0.00 -16.52
C GLU A 36 6.51 0.43 -15.90
N HIS A 37 5.75 -0.51 -15.33
CA HIS A 37 4.52 -0.19 -14.61
C HIS A 37 4.83 0.59 -13.33
N ASN A 38 5.79 0.12 -12.53
CA ASN A 38 6.18 0.71 -11.26
C ASN A 38 6.74 2.12 -11.44
N ASP A 39 7.54 2.37 -12.48
CA ASP A 39 8.07 3.69 -12.81
C ASP A 39 6.96 4.69 -13.12
N LYS A 40 5.94 4.27 -13.89
CA LYS A 40 4.76 5.11 -14.15
C LYS A 40 3.99 5.38 -12.86
N CYS A 41 3.79 4.35 -12.04
CA CYS A 41 3.16 4.48 -10.74
C CYS A 41 3.91 5.44 -9.81
N ALA A 42 5.24 5.38 -9.78
CA ALA A 42 6.08 6.28 -8.99
C ALA A 42 5.98 7.73 -9.48
N ARG A 43 5.93 7.97 -10.80
CA ARG A 43 5.71 9.31 -11.37
C ARG A 43 4.33 9.89 -11.04
N LEU A 44 3.34 9.03 -10.84
CA LEU A 44 1.98 9.42 -10.42
C LEU A 44 1.83 9.46 -8.88
N SER A 45 2.90 9.24 -8.13
CA SER A 45 2.89 9.27 -6.67
C SER A 45 2.55 10.66 -6.15
N GLY A 46 1.58 10.74 -5.25
CA GLY A 46 1.13 11.99 -4.63
C GLY A 46 0.14 12.80 -5.48
N THR A 47 -0.11 12.40 -6.73
CA THR A 47 -1.15 12.96 -7.60
C THR A 47 -2.29 11.97 -7.75
N ASP A 48 -2.32 11.23 -8.85
CA ASP A 48 -3.36 10.24 -9.16
C ASP A 48 -3.19 8.93 -8.37
N MET A 49 -2.03 8.73 -7.73
CA MET A 49 -1.75 7.53 -6.98
C MET A 49 -1.20 7.83 -5.59
N ALA A 50 -1.82 7.20 -4.57
CA ALA A 50 -1.32 7.31 -3.21
C ALA A 50 0.05 6.62 -3.05
N PRO A 51 1.02 7.19 -2.31
CA PRO A 51 2.34 6.59 -2.10
C PRO A 51 2.31 5.16 -1.56
N ALA A 52 1.36 4.85 -0.67
CA ALA A 52 1.16 3.50 -0.15
C ALA A 52 0.76 2.49 -1.24
N THR A 53 0.15 2.95 -2.34
CA THR A 53 -0.15 2.09 -3.49
C THR A 53 1.10 1.85 -4.33
N VAL A 54 2.00 2.83 -4.47
CA VAL A 54 3.29 2.68 -5.17
C VAL A 54 4.12 1.60 -4.49
N GLN A 55 4.26 1.71 -3.17
CA GLN A 55 5.00 0.75 -2.34
C GLN A 55 4.48 -0.69 -2.48
N ARG A 56 3.15 -0.86 -2.68
CA ARG A 56 2.56 -2.19 -2.92
C ARG A 56 3.02 -2.79 -4.24
N TYR A 57 3.16 -1.99 -5.29
CA TYR A 57 3.66 -2.47 -6.58
C TYR A 57 5.17 -2.69 -6.57
N GLU A 58 5.93 -1.88 -5.86
CA GLU A 58 7.37 -2.13 -5.60
C GLU A 58 7.57 -3.48 -4.88
N THR A 59 6.77 -3.73 -3.83
CA THR A 59 6.79 -5.00 -3.11
C THR A 59 6.40 -6.16 -4.03
N SER A 60 5.40 -5.96 -4.90
CA SER A 60 4.98 -6.98 -5.87
C SER A 60 6.08 -7.32 -6.87
N LEU A 61 6.82 -6.32 -7.35
CA LEU A 61 7.99 -6.52 -8.22
C LEU A 61 9.05 -7.34 -7.50
N LYS A 62 9.44 -6.93 -6.29
CA LYS A 62 10.43 -7.65 -5.49
C LYS A 62 10.03 -9.11 -5.27
N HIS A 63 8.79 -9.37 -4.88
CA HIS A 63 8.33 -10.76 -4.67
C HIS A 63 8.32 -11.57 -5.96
N THR A 64 8.03 -10.94 -7.10
CA THR A 64 8.10 -11.62 -8.40
C THR A 64 9.55 -11.97 -8.75
N GLN A 65 10.49 -11.05 -8.52
CA GLN A 65 11.92 -11.28 -8.72
C GLN A 65 12.46 -12.42 -7.84
N ASP A 66 12.17 -12.35 -6.55
CA ASP A 66 12.56 -13.38 -5.57
C ASP A 66 11.98 -14.75 -5.97
N PHE A 67 10.71 -14.81 -6.36
CA PHE A 67 10.06 -16.05 -6.82
C PHE A 67 10.74 -16.65 -8.05
N VAL A 68 11.00 -15.82 -9.07
CA VAL A 68 11.62 -16.27 -10.32
C VAL A 68 13.03 -16.80 -10.07
N TRP A 69 13.79 -16.14 -9.21
CA TRP A 69 15.13 -16.56 -8.82
C TRP A 69 15.13 -17.85 -7.99
N GLU A 70 14.28 -17.93 -6.96
CA GLU A 70 14.25 -19.06 -6.02
C GLU A 70 13.66 -20.33 -6.65
N THR A 71 12.70 -20.20 -7.57
CA THR A 71 11.95 -21.34 -8.14
C THR A 71 12.51 -21.80 -9.48
N TYR A 72 12.87 -20.86 -10.36
CA TYR A 72 13.32 -21.17 -11.72
C TYR A 72 14.81 -20.91 -11.94
N HIS A 73 15.51 -20.33 -10.96
CA HIS A 73 16.94 -19.97 -11.05
C HIS A 73 17.28 -19.10 -12.27
N LYS A 74 16.30 -18.30 -12.70
CA LYS A 74 16.44 -17.34 -13.78
C LYS A 74 16.49 -15.93 -13.21
N LYS A 75 17.17 -15.03 -13.94
CA LYS A 75 17.13 -13.60 -13.63
C LYS A 75 15.78 -12.98 -13.99
N ASP A 76 15.09 -13.50 -15.00
CA ASP A 76 13.76 -13.08 -15.42
C ASP A 76 13.11 -14.21 -16.23
N ILE A 77 11.81 -14.09 -16.52
CA ILE A 77 11.01 -15.01 -17.32
C ILE A 77 10.30 -14.21 -18.42
N LEU A 78 10.17 -14.77 -19.61
CA LEU A 78 9.47 -14.11 -20.71
C LEU A 78 7.96 -14.08 -20.44
N LEU A 79 7.27 -13.04 -20.91
CA LEU A 79 5.80 -12.98 -20.76
C LEU A 79 5.13 -14.24 -21.32
N ASP A 80 5.53 -14.73 -22.48
CA ASP A 80 4.94 -15.94 -23.09
C ASP A 80 5.20 -17.24 -22.28
N GLU A 81 6.18 -17.25 -21.38
CA GLU A 81 6.43 -18.38 -20.46
C GLU A 81 5.51 -18.34 -19.21
N VAL A 82 4.80 -17.24 -18.96
CA VAL A 82 3.87 -17.10 -17.82
C VAL A 82 2.60 -17.90 -18.10
N SER A 83 2.62 -19.16 -17.70
CA SER A 83 1.50 -20.09 -17.81
C SER A 83 0.60 -20.08 -16.57
N ARG A 84 -0.49 -20.85 -16.61
CA ARG A 84 -1.30 -21.14 -15.41
C ARG A 84 -0.46 -21.79 -14.31
N GLN A 85 0.42 -22.74 -14.67
CA GLN A 85 1.31 -23.40 -13.71
C GLN A 85 2.22 -22.39 -13.01
N PHE A 86 2.76 -21.41 -13.74
CA PHE A 86 3.57 -20.35 -13.14
C PHE A 86 2.79 -19.59 -12.04
N VAL A 87 1.51 -19.32 -12.26
CA VAL A 87 0.67 -18.62 -11.27
C VAL A 87 0.41 -19.50 -10.05
N GLU A 88 0.17 -20.79 -10.25
CA GLU A 88 -0.03 -21.77 -9.17
C GLU A 88 1.26 -21.96 -8.34
N ASP A 89 2.41 -22.05 -9.01
CA ASP A 89 3.74 -22.10 -8.38
C ASP A 89 4.02 -20.81 -7.60
N TYR A 90 3.62 -19.65 -8.15
CA TYR A 90 3.81 -18.37 -7.48
C TYR A 90 2.95 -18.27 -6.22
N GLU A 91 1.69 -18.71 -6.28
CA GLU A 91 0.82 -18.81 -5.11
C GLU A 91 1.41 -19.73 -4.04
N PHE A 92 1.89 -20.91 -4.46
CA PHE A 92 2.53 -21.86 -3.58
C PHE A 92 3.75 -21.25 -2.89
N TRP A 93 4.67 -20.64 -3.64
CA TRP A 93 5.85 -19.98 -3.11
C TRP A 93 5.52 -18.83 -2.14
N LEU A 94 4.49 -18.03 -2.43
CA LEU A 94 4.03 -16.97 -1.52
C LEU A 94 3.59 -17.55 -0.17
N LYS A 95 2.90 -18.70 -0.18
CA LYS A 95 2.42 -19.37 1.05
C LYS A 95 3.54 -20.12 1.78
N THR A 96 4.47 -20.75 1.06
CA THR A 96 5.48 -21.64 1.66
C THR A 96 6.79 -20.94 1.98
N SER A 97 7.34 -20.11 1.09
CA SER A 97 8.61 -19.40 1.26
C SER A 97 8.39 -18.05 1.96
N LYS A 98 7.45 -17.23 1.48
CA LYS A 98 7.13 -15.93 2.12
C LYS A 98 6.20 -16.04 3.32
N LYS A 99 5.69 -17.23 3.64
CA LYS A 99 4.77 -17.49 4.76
C LYS A 99 3.54 -16.57 4.76
N CYS A 100 3.09 -16.16 3.58
CA CYS A 100 1.91 -15.31 3.45
C CYS A 100 0.65 -16.11 3.78
N CYS A 101 -0.24 -15.54 4.59
CA CYS A 101 -1.59 -16.07 4.72
C CYS A 101 -2.38 -15.91 3.40
N HIS A 102 -3.46 -16.67 3.25
CA HIS A 102 -4.28 -16.75 2.03
C HIS A 102 -4.65 -15.36 1.47
N ASN A 103 -5.18 -14.49 2.32
CA ASN A 103 -5.58 -13.13 1.92
C ASN A 103 -4.42 -12.27 1.43
N THR A 104 -3.23 -12.44 2.00
CA THR A 104 -2.03 -11.70 1.61
C THR A 104 -1.47 -12.23 0.29
N ALA A 105 -1.37 -13.55 0.13
CA ALA A 105 -0.98 -14.18 -1.13
C ALA A 105 -1.93 -13.77 -2.27
N THR A 106 -3.24 -13.85 -2.03
CA THR A 106 -4.27 -13.43 -3.00
C THR A 106 -4.13 -11.96 -3.41
N LYS A 107 -3.76 -11.06 -2.49
CA LYS A 107 -3.51 -9.65 -2.83
C LYS A 107 -2.30 -9.49 -3.75
N TYR A 108 -1.21 -10.22 -3.51
CA TYR A 108 -0.05 -10.20 -4.40
C TYR A 108 -0.38 -10.77 -5.78
N LEU A 109 -1.12 -11.88 -5.86
CA LEU A 109 -1.59 -12.44 -7.12
C LEU A 109 -2.51 -11.49 -7.89
N LYS A 110 -3.38 -10.74 -7.20
CA LYS A 110 -4.21 -9.69 -7.83
C LYS A 110 -3.37 -8.55 -8.38
N ASN A 111 -2.31 -8.14 -7.69
CA ASN A 111 -1.36 -7.14 -8.18
C ASN A 111 -0.64 -7.66 -9.43
N PHE A 112 -0.13 -8.89 -9.40
CA PHE A 112 0.51 -9.53 -10.55
C PHE A 112 -0.45 -9.70 -11.74
N LYS A 113 -1.70 -10.13 -11.50
CA LYS A 113 -2.76 -10.18 -12.53
C LYS A 113 -2.99 -8.83 -13.20
N LYS A 114 -2.89 -7.71 -12.47
CA LYS A 114 -3.00 -6.37 -13.09
C LYS A 114 -1.88 -6.15 -14.11
N ILE A 115 -0.67 -6.60 -13.83
CA ILE A 115 0.47 -6.47 -14.74
C ILE A 115 0.26 -7.32 -15.98
N ILE A 116 -0.16 -8.57 -15.81
CA ILE A 116 -0.50 -9.46 -16.93
C ILE A 116 -1.62 -8.87 -17.80
N ARG A 117 -2.66 -8.28 -17.19
CA ARG A 117 -3.71 -7.58 -17.96
C ARG A 117 -3.18 -6.39 -18.76
N ILE A 118 -2.18 -5.66 -18.25
CA ILE A 118 -1.52 -4.59 -19.01
C ILE A 118 -0.78 -5.18 -20.20
N ALA A 119 -0.01 -6.27 -20.01
CA ALA A 119 0.70 -6.95 -21.08
C ALA A 119 -0.27 -7.45 -22.18
N LEU A 120 -1.35 -8.11 -21.79
CA LEU A 120 -2.43 -8.55 -22.70
C LEU A 120 -3.03 -7.36 -23.46
N SER A 121 -3.34 -6.25 -22.79
CA SER A 121 -3.92 -5.07 -23.44
C SER A 121 -3.00 -4.40 -24.48
N LYS A 122 -1.69 -4.57 -24.33
CA LYS A 122 -0.69 -4.09 -25.29
C LYS A 122 -0.37 -5.11 -26.39
N GLY A 123 -0.97 -6.31 -26.34
CA GLY A 123 -0.70 -7.39 -27.29
C GLY A 123 0.65 -8.10 -27.09
N TRP A 124 1.29 -7.91 -25.94
CA TRP A 124 2.58 -8.55 -25.60
C TRP A 124 2.45 -10.02 -25.24
N MET A 125 1.24 -10.43 -24.91
CA MET A 125 0.87 -11.80 -24.57
C MET A 125 -0.49 -12.07 -25.21
N LYS A 126 -0.74 -13.32 -25.62
CA LYS A 126 -2.02 -13.74 -26.22
C LYS A 126 -2.94 -14.45 -25.25
N ASN A 127 -2.38 -15.27 -24.36
CA ASN A 127 -3.14 -16.15 -23.49
C ASN A 127 -3.16 -15.59 -22.07
N ASP A 128 -4.33 -15.47 -21.44
CA ASP A 128 -4.43 -15.01 -20.05
C ASP A 128 -4.22 -16.18 -19.06
N PRO A 129 -3.10 -16.26 -18.31
CA PRO A 129 -2.87 -17.30 -17.31
C PRO A 129 -3.83 -17.22 -16.12
N PHE A 130 -4.57 -16.12 -15.97
CA PHE A 130 -5.55 -15.90 -14.90
C PHE A 130 -7.01 -16.07 -15.33
N LEU A 131 -7.29 -16.54 -16.55
CA LEU A 131 -8.64 -16.57 -17.13
C LEU A 131 -9.63 -17.34 -16.24
N GLU A 132 -9.22 -18.51 -15.74
CA GLU A 132 -10.07 -19.40 -14.93
C GLU A 132 -9.84 -19.25 -13.41
N ILE A 133 -8.89 -18.41 -12.99
CA ILE A 133 -8.53 -18.24 -11.59
C ILE A 133 -9.53 -17.30 -10.91
N ARG A 134 -10.30 -17.84 -9.97
CA ARG A 134 -11.24 -17.09 -9.13
C ARG A 134 -10.62 -16.79 -7.78
N PHE A 135 -10.30 -15.53 -7.54
CA PHE A 135 -9.79 -15.09 -6.25
C PHE A 135 -10.92 -14.90 -5.24
N SER A 136 -10.89 -15.66 -4.15
CA SER A 136 -11.65 -15.43 -2.93
C SER A 136 -10.74 -14.85 -1.84
N LEU A 137 -11.29 -13.98 -1.01
CA LEU A 137 -10.66 -13.58 0.24
C LEU A 137 -11.46 -14.22 1.38
N ASP A 138 -10.75 -14.80 2.34
CA ASP A 138 -11.36 -15.31 3.55
C ASP A 138 -11.87 -14.13 4.36
N LYS A 139 -13.11 -14.24 4.87
CA LYS A 139 -13.66 -13.24 5.78
C LYS A 139 -12.82 -13.26 7.05
N VAL A 140 -12.18 -12.14 7.35
CA VAL A 140 -11.53 -11.91 8.63
C VAL A 140 -12.51 -11.13 9.48
N GLU A 141 -12.86 -11.67 10.64
CA GLU A 141 -13.60 -10.90 11.63
C GLU A 141 -12.62 -9.97 12.35
N PRO A 142 -12.79 -8.66 12.24
CA PRO A 142 -11.90 -7.73 12.93
C PRO A 142 -12.18 -7.81 14.43
N ASP A 143 -11.12 -8.02 15.21
CA ASP A 143 -11.19 -7.83 16.66
C ASP A 143 -11.57 -6.37 16.96
N PHE A 144 -12.47 -6.18 17.92
CA PHE A 144 -12.86 -4.88 18.41
C PHE A 144 -12.77 -4.85 19.93
N LEU A 145 -12.58 -3.66 20.49
CA LEU A 145 -12.55 -3.48 21.93
C LEU A 145 -13.96 -3.28 22.47
N GLU A 146 -14.26 -3.94 23.58
CA GLU A 146 -15.45 -3.67 24.37
C GLU A 146 -15.32 -2.34 25.14
N ASP A 147 -16.45 -1.74 25.52
CA ASP A 147 -16.46 -0.51 26.34
C ASP A 147 -15.66 -0.67 27.64
N SER A 148 -15.71 -1.87 28.24
CA SER A 148 -14.95 -2.20 29.45
C SER A 148 -13.43 -2.13 29.23
N GLU A 149 -12.95 -2.53 28.05
CA GLU A 149 -11.53 -2.52 27.68
C GLU A 149 -11.07 -1.10 27.35
N ILE A 150 -11.92 -0.31 26.68
CA ILE A 150 -11.65 1.11 26.42
C ILE A 150 -11.52 1.87 27.75
N ARG A 151 -12.40 1.61 28.72
CA ARG A 151 -12.32 2.23 30.05
C ARG A 151 -11.04 1.86 30.79
N LYS A 152 -10.64 0.57 30.76
CA LYS A 152 -9.36 0.12 31.31
C LYS A 152 -8.18 0.83 30.66
N LEU A 153 -8.24 1.04 29.35
CA LEU A 153 -7.19 1.75 28.63
C LEU A 153 -7.12 3.22 29.07
N ILE A 154 -8.25 3.91 29.20
CA ILE A 154 -8.33 5.31 29.65
C ILE A 154 -7.76 5.47 31.07
N SER A 155 -8.12 4.57 31.99
CA SER A 155 -7.68 4.64 33.40
C SER A 155 -6.26 4.12 33.63
N LYS A 156 -5.63 3.52 32.62
CA LYS A 156 -4.28 2.96 32.76
C LYS A 156 -3.26 4.07 32.97
N GLU A 157 -2.53 4.00 34.07
CA GLU A 157 -1.38 4.85 34.32
C GLU A 157 -0.24 4.47 33.37
N ILE A 158 0.32 5.47 32.70
CA ILE A 158 1.41 5.29 31.72
C ILE A 158 2.46 6.36 32.02
N ASP A 159 3.60 5.92 32.55
CA ASP A 159 4.69 6.83 32.92
C ASP A 159 5.43 7.39 31.71
N ILE A 160 5.44 6.63 30.60
CA ILE A 160 6.14 7.01 29.38
C ILE A 160 5.27 7.99 28.57
N PRO A 161 5.66 9.28 28.42
CA PRO A 161 4.80 10.30 27.81
C PRO A 161 4.35 9.95 26.39
N ARG A 162 5.24 9.34 25.60
CA ARG A 162 4.95 8.89 24.22
C ARG A 162 3.85 7.84 24.19
N LEU A 163 3.83 6.90 25.14
CA LEU A 163 2.78 5.87 25.20
C LEU A 163 1.46 6.47 25.67
N GLY A 164 1.49 7.42 26.61
CA GLY A 164 0.30 8.18 27.01
C GLY A 164 -0.31 8.93 25.82
N GLN A 165 0.53 9.48 24.94
CA GLN A 165 0.08 10.13 23.72
C GLN A 165 -0.58 9.17 22.73
N VAL A 166 0.03 8.01 22.50
CA VAL A 166 -0.56 6.98 21.63
C VAL A 166 -1.91 6.52 22.18
N ARG A 167 -2.01 6.31 23.50
CA ARG A 167 -3.27 5.98 24.18
C ARG A 167 -4.34 7.04 23.93
N ASP A 168 -4.04 8.31 24.16
CA ASP A 168 -5.02 9.38 24.04
C ASP A 168 -5.52 9.53 22.59
N ILE A 169 -4.63 9.46 21.60
CA ILE A 169 -5.01 9.49 20.19
C ILE A 169 -5.84 8.25 19.82
N PHE A 170 -5.48 7.08 20.33
CA PHE A 170 -6.24 5.85 20.09
C PHE A 170 -7.65 5.94 20.68
N VAL A 171 -7.79 6.38 21.94
CA VAL A 171 -9.09 6.60 22.58
C VAL A 171 -9.90 7.62 21.78
N PHE A 172 -9.29 8.72 21.35
CA PHE A 172 -9.96 9.69 20.48
C PHE A 172 -10.50 9.05 19.20
N CYS A 173 -9.72 8.15 18.55
CA CYS A 173 -10.18 7.40 17.38
C CYS A 173 -11.36 6.48 17.70
N CYS A 174 -11.36 5.78 18.85
CA CYS A 174 -12.45 4.92 19.27
C CYS A 174 -13.77 5.69 19.42
N PHE A 175 -13.75 6.88 20.03
CA PHE A 175 -14.95 7.70 20.24
C PHE A 175 -15.41 8.46 18.99
N THR A 176 -14.51 8.76 18.06
CA THR A 176 -14.85 9.55 16.85
C THR A 176 -15.03 8.69 15.59
N GLY A 177 -14.57 7.44 15.59
CA GLY A 177 -14.57 6.58 14.39
C GLY A 177 -13.67 7.09 13.26
N LEU A 178 -12.76 8.03 13.56
CA LEU A 178 -11.74 8.48 12.63
C LEU A 178 -10.63 7.43 12.53
N ALA A 179 -10.14 7.21 11.31
CA ALA A 179 -8.95 6.41 11.14
C ALA A 179 -7.74 7.19 11.65
N PHE A 180 -6.71 6.49 12.15
CA PHE A 180 -5.47 7.12 12.60
C PHE A 180 -4.84 8.03 11.53
N SER A 181 -4.92 7.65 10.25
CA SER A 181 -4.48 8.48 9.13
C SER A 181 -5.24 9.79 8.99
N ASP A 182 -6.53 9.81 9.38
CA ASP A 182 -7.36 11.01 9.32
C ASP A 182 -7.01 12.01 10.44
N ILE A 183 -6.37 11.57 11.53
CA ILE A 183 -5.99 12.42 12.66
C ILE A 183 -4.78 13.31 12.33
N HIS A 184 -3.82 12.83 11.53
CA HIS A 184 -2.57 13.55 11.24
C HIS A 184 -2.79 14.95 10.64
N GLY A 185 -3.88 15.15 9.90
CA GLY A 185 -4.23 16.45 9.31
C GLY A 185 -5.45 17.12 9.95
N LEU A 186 -5.86 16.68 11.15
CA LEU A 186 -7.00 17.28 11.83
C LEU A 186 -6.54 18.59 12.48
N GLY A 187 -6.97 19.72 11.93
CA GLY A 187 -6.72 21.07 12.44
C GLY A 187 -7.96 21.73 13.06
N LYS A 188 -7.78 22.94 13.60
CA LYS A 188 -8.86 23.70 14.29
C LYS A 188 -10.00 24.08 13.35
N GLU A 189 -9.69 24.34 12.09
CA GLU A 189 -10.64 24.65 11.01
C GLU A 189 -11.64 23.52 10.74
N HIS A 190 -11.31 22.29 11.15
CA HIS A 190 -12.21 21.15 11.03
C HIS A 190 -13.19 21.04 12.20
N ILE A 191 -13.06 21.88 13.25
CA ILE A 191 -13.94 21.88 14.41
C ILE A 191 -14.96 22.99 14.24
N VAL A 192 -16.23 22.63 14.15
CA VAL A 192 -17.36 23.54 13.94
C VAL A 192 -18.32 23.44 15.11
N GLU A 193 -18.79 24.57 15.61
CA GLU A 193 -19.84 24.62 16.63
C GLU A 193 -21.20 24.84 15.97
N ASP A 194 -22.23 24.13 16.41
CA ASP A 194 -23.60 24.34 15.94
C ASP A 194 -24.34 25.38 16.79
N SER A 195 -25.59 25.68 16.42
CA SER A 195 -26.44 26.65 17.12
C SER A 195 -26.76 26.25 18.57
N ASN A 196 -26.54 24.99 18.94
CA ASN A 196 -26.78 24.45 20.28
C ASN A 196 -25.50 24.39 21.12
N GLY A 197 -24.37 24.91 20.60
CA GLY A 197 -23.08 24.88 21.28
C GLY A 197 -22.36 23.52 21.20
N VAL A 198 -22.87 22.56 20.41
CA VAL A 198 -22.22 21.26 20.25
C VAL A 198 -21.10 21.39 19.22
N ARG A 199 -19.92 20.88 19.56
CA ARG A 199 -18.77 20.85 18.64
C ARG A 199 -18.80 19.61 17.77
N TRP A 200 -18.44 19.78 16.51
CA TRP A 200 -18.43 18.76 15.48
C TRP A 200 -17.09 18.73 14.76
N ILE A 201 -16.60 17.53 14.44
CA ILE A 201 -15.53 17.36 13.45
C ILE A 201 -16.19 17.31 12.07
N ARG A 202 -15.82 18.23 11.18
CA ARG A 202 -16.17 18.24 9.76
C ARG A 202 -14.91 18.13 8.92
N LYS A 203 -14.61 16.95 8.37
CA LYS A 203 -13.38 16.71 7.61
C LYS A 203 -13.55 15.69 6.50
N GLY A 204 -12.90 15.91 5.36
CA GLY A 204 -12.80 14.89 4.31
C GLY A 204 -11.88 13.75 4.75
N ARG A 205 -12.37 12.50 4.69
CA ARG A 205 -11.52 11.33 4.97
C ARG A 205 -10.38 11.25 3.94
N GLN A 206 -9.16 10.93 4.38
CA GLN A 206 -7.98 10.96 3.52
C GLN A 206 -8.09 10.02 2.32
N LYS A 207 -8.61 8.80 2.55
CA LYS A 207 -8.68 7.73 1.54
C LYS A 207 -9.84 7.90 0.56
N THR A 208 -11.03 8.21 1.06
CA THR A 208 -12.26 8.23 0.25
C THR A 208 -12.68 9.63 -0.16
N LYS A 209 -12.10 10.67 0.46
CA LYS A 209 -12.49 12.09 0.32
C LYS A 209 -13.93 12.42 0.74
N ILE A 210 -14.69 11.43 1.23
CA ILE A 210 -16.04 11.63 1.77
C ILE A 210 -15.94 12.45 3.06
N MET A 211 -16.77 13.49 3.17
CA MET A 211 -16.90 14.30 4.37
C MET A 211 -17.46 13.47 5.53
N CYS A 212 -16.76 13.45 6.66
CA CYS A 212 -17.32 13.00 7.92
C CYS A 212 -17.80 14.19 8.75
N ASN A 213 -18.95 14.01 9.39
CA ASN A 213 -19.53 14.92 10.37
C ASN A 213 -19.74 14.13 11.67
N ILE A 214 -18.91 14.39 12.68
CA ILE A 214 -18.89 13.60 13.92
C ILE A 214 -19.09 14.53 15.12
N PRO A 215 -20.12 14.33 15.96
CA PRO A 215 -20.29 15.13 17.17
C PRO A 215 -19.20 14.78 18.19
N LEU A 216 -18.64 15.79 18.84
CA LEU A 216 -17.61 15.63 19.87
C LEU A 216 -18.24 15.48 21.25
N MET A 217 -18.10 14.29 21.81
CA MET A 217 -18.48 14.00 23.20
C MET A 217 -17.42 14.49 24.20
N GLU A 218 -17.75 14.41 25.48
CA GLU A 218 -16.91 14.91 26.57
C GLU A 218 -15.49 14.31 26.58
N VAL A 219 -15.35 13.01 26.33
CA VAL A 219 -14.05 12.33 26.34
C VAL A 219 -13.13 12.83 25.21
N PRO A 220 -13.55 12.84 23.93
CA PRO A 220 -12.81 13.52 22.85
C PRO A 220 -12.47 14.98 23.13
N LEU A 221 -13.39 15.75 23.73
CA LEU A 221 -13.16 17.16 24.05
C LEU A 221 -12.05 17.36 25.08
N LYS A 222 -12.07 16.57 26.17
CA LYS A 222 -11.01 16.57 27.20
C LYS A 222 -9.64 16.23 26.61
N ILE A 223 -9.60 15.27 25.68
CA ILE A 223 -8.38 14.90 24.97
C ILE A 223 -7.89 16.07 24.09
N LEU A 224 -8.78 16.73 23.34
CA LEU A 224 -8.41 17.91 22.53
C LEU A 224 -7.87 19.05 23.39
N GLU A 225 -8.50 19.31 24.54
CA GLU A 225 -8.07 20.34 25.48
C GLU A 225 -6.68 20.07 26.02
N LYS A 226 -6.37 18.81 26.39
CA LYS A 226 -5.05 18.39 26.83
C LYS A 226 -3.93 18.73 25.82
N TYR A 227 -4.21 18.65 24.52
CA TYR A 227 -3.22 18.95 23.47
C TYR A 227 -3.28 20.39 22.95
N SER A 228 -4.22 21.22 23.43
CA SER A 228 -4.41 22.59 22.94
C SER A 228 -3.19 23.51 23.13
N THR A 229 -2.40 23.26 24.18
CA THR A 229 -1.18 24.00 24.53
C THR A 229 0.10 23.34 24.02
N ASN A 230 0.00 22.19 23.35
CA ASN A 230 1.16 21.45 22.85
C ASN A 230 1.90 22.25 21.76
N GLU A 231 3.21 22.43 21.93
CA GLU A 231 4.03 23.27 21.04
C GLU A 231 4.05 22.77 19.59
N TYR A 232 4.17 21.45 19.38
CA TYR A 232 4.13 20.86 18.05
C TYR A 232 2.79 21.13 17.36
N CYS A 233 1.69 20.94 18.07
CA CYS A 233 0.33 21.17 17.57
C CYS A 233 0.15 22.64 17.12
N ARG A 234 0.59 23.59 17.94
CA ARG A 234 0.54 25.02 17.62
C ARG A 234 1.41 25.38 16.42
N LYS A 235 2.64 24.86 16.36
CA LYS A 235 3.59 25.12 15.27
C LYS A 235 3.11 24.59 13.93
N HIS A 236 2.47 23.41 13.92
CA HIS A 236 2.05 22.73 12.69
C HIS A 236 0.57 22.92 12.35
N GLY A 237 -0.21 23.65 13.18
CA GLY A 237 -1.63 23.89 12.95
C GLY A 237 -2.52 22.65 13.08
N VAL A 238 -2.06 21.62 13.78
CA VAL A 238 -2.78 20.36 13.98
C VAL A 238 -3.29 20.23 15.42
N LEU A 239 -4.30 19.39 15.64
CA LEU A 239 -4.88 19.15 16.98
C LEU A 239 -4.13 18.06 17.77
N PHE A 240 -3.32 17.25 17.09
CA PHE A 240 -2.63 16.12 17.70
C PHE A 240 -1.18 16.02 17.21
N PRO A 241 -0.22 15.67 18.08
CA PRO A 241 1.18 15.51 17.71
C PRO A 241 1.46 14.13 17.08
N VAL A 242 0.67 13.74 16.07
CA VAL A 242 0.80 12.42 15.44
C VAL A 242 2.11 12.34 14.67
N LEU A 243 3.06 11.58 15.18
CA LEU A 243 4.26 11.23 14.41
C LEU A 243 3.84 10.39 13.21
N CYS A 244 4.23 10.80 12.01
CA CYS A 244 4.07 10.00 10.81
C CYS A 244 4.72 8.63 11.06
N ASN A 245 3.96 7.54 10.87
CA ASN A 245 4.51 6.19 10.82
C ASN A 245 5.31 6.01 9.52
N GLN A 246 6.44 6.72 9.40
CA GLN A 246 7.44 6.50 8.37
C GLN A 246 8.79 6.27 9.04
N LYS A 247 8.96 5.06 9.58
CA LYS A 247 10.27 4.41 9.47
C LYS A 247 10.51 4.14 7.98
N ASN A 248 10.95 5.14 7.23
CA ASN A 248 11.48 4.99 5.87
C ASN A 248 12.71 5.89 5.58
N GLU A 249 13.20 6.68 6.54
CA GLU A 249 14.38 7.54 6.35
C GLU A 249 15.56 7.19 7.28
N ARG A 250 15.88 5.91 7.44
CA ARG A 250 17.09 5.49 8.20
C ARG A 250 18.00 4.48 7.50
N LEU A 251 17.96 4.38 6.17
CA LEU A 251 18.88 3.52 5.41
C LEU A 251 19.56 4.23 4.21
N SER A 252 19.88 5.51 4.33
CA SER A 252 20.69 6.22 3.32
C SER A 252 21.81 7.10 3.91
N GLN A 253 22.15 6.93 5.19
CA GLN A 253 23.37 7.52 5.77
C GLN A 253 24.08 6.45 6.60
N GLY A 254 24.98 5.72 5.94
CA GLY A 254 25.72 4.61 6.52
C GLY A 254 26.53 3.84 5.48
N ALA A 255 27.19 4.56 4.58
CA ALA A 255 28.26 4.05 3.73
C ALA A 255 29.16 5.24 3.40
N GLY A 256 29.94 5.64 4.40
CA GLY A 256 31.21 6.35 4.22
C GLY A 256 32.33 5.37 4.55
#